data_AF-A0A9E6PN51-F1
#
_entry.id   AF-A0A9E6PN51-F1
#
_cell.length_a   1.000
_cell.length_b   1.000
_cell.length_c   1.000
_cell.angle_alpha   90.00
_cell.angle_beta   90.00
_cell.angle_gamma   90.00
#
_symmetry.space_group_name_H-M   'P 1'
#
loop_
_entity.id
_entity.type
_entity.pdbx_description
1 polymer ?
#
loop_
_entity_poly.entity_id
_entity_poly.type
_entity_poly.pdbx_seq_one_letter_code
_entity_poly.pdbx_strand_id
1 'polypeptide(L)' 'MKILVKALAKASGTQWQVRLDQHAVTFRSEAEARAFVTTLQARLQAPHIFPEQRAVG' A
#
# COMPACT_ATOMS: atom_id res chain seq x y z
N MET A 1 -2.27 -3.38 10.32
CA MET A 1 -1.41 -2.64 9.36
C MET A 1 -1.80 -1.18 9.37
N LYS A 2 -0.84 -0.27 9.53
CA LYS A 2 -1.09 1.18 9.49
C LYS A 2 -0.65 1.72 8.14
N ILE A 3 -1.61 2.18 7.34
CA ILE A 3 -1.36 2.85 6.05
C ILE A 3 -1.48 4.36 6.27
N LEU A 4 -0.46 5.12 5.85
CA LEU A 4 -0.43 6.57 5.93
C LEU A 4 -0.14 7.16 4.56
N VAL A 5 -0.88 8.19 4.16
CA VAL A 5 -0.60 8.98 2.95
C VAL A 5 -0.12 10.36 3.39
N LYS A 6 1.04 10.80 2.90
CA LYS A 6 1.61 12.11 3.24
C LYS A 6 2.11 12.82 1.99
N ALA A 7 1.73 14.10 1.84
CA ALA A 7 2.34 14.97 0.84
C ALA A 7 3.76 15.36 1.27
N LEU A 8 4.70 15.23 0.35
CA LEU A 8 6.09 15.65 0.47
C LEU A 8 6.33 16.80 -0.51
N ALA A 9 6.34 18.03 0.01
CA ALA A 9 6.78 19.17 -0.78
C ALA A 9 8.31 19.07 -0.96
N LYS A 10 8.77 18.81 -2.19
CA LYS A 10 10.18 18.91 -2.54
C LYS A 10 10.41 20.11 -3.46
N ALA A 11 11.64 20.60 -3.48
CA ALA A 11 12.06 21.73 -4.29
C ALA A 11 11.74 21.58 -5.80
N SER A 12 11.60 20.33 -6.29
CA SER A 12 11.27 20.02 -7.69
C SER A 12 9.80 19.62 -7.93
N GLY A 13 8.92 19.80 -6.94
CA GLY A 13 7.49 19.51 -7.04
C GLY A 13 6.92 18.74 -5.85
N THR A 14 5.59 18.64 -5.80
CA THR A 14 4.87 17.89 -4.77
C THR A 14 4.93 16.40 -5.08
N GLN A 15 5.57 15.63 -4.20
CA GLN A 15 5.52 14.17 -4.22
C GLN A 15 4.55 13.66 -3.16
N TRP A 16 4.10 12.42 -3.30
CA TRP A 16 3.18 11.79 -2.37
C TRP A 16 3.79 10.49 -1.87
N GLN A 17 3.80 10.27 -0.56
CA GLN A 17 4.35 9.05 0.02
C GLN A 17 3.25 8.26 0.71
N VAL A 18 3.16 6.98 0.36
CA VAL A 18 2.34 5.99 1.06
C VAL A 18 3.28 5.17 1.94
N ARG A 19 3.06 5.21 3.27
CA ARG A 19 3.78 4.36 4.23
C ARG A 19 2.89 3.23 4.70
N LEU A 20 3.42 2.02 4.66
CA LEU A 20 2.85 0.81 5.20
C LEU A 20 3.84 0.23 6.20
N ASP A 21 3.60 0.49 7.49
CA ASP A 21 4.51 0.14 8.57
C ASP A 21 5.95 0.64 8.28
N GLN A 22 6.88 -0.27 7.94
CA GLN A 22 8.28 0.05 7.62
C GLN A 22 8.53 0.36 6.14
N HIS A 23 7.56 0.07 5.26
CA HIS A 23 7.68 0.29 3.83
C HIS A 23 7.19 1.68 3.45
N ALA A 24 7.91 2.36 2.57
CA ALA A 24 7.52 3.67 2.04
C ALA A 24 7.61 3.65 0.50
N VAL A 25 6.49 3.95 -0.16
CA VAL A 25 6.41 4.04 -1.62
C VAL A 25 6.10 5.49 -1.98
N THR A 26 6.80 6.02 -2.97
CA THR A 26 6.70 7.43 -3.36
C THR A 26 6.08 7.55 -4.76
N PHE A 27 5.14 8.47 -4.91
CA PHE A 27 4.35 8.74 -6.11
C PHE A 27 4.52 10.19 -6.53
N ARG A 28 4.30 10.46 -7.81
CA ARG A 28 4.37 11.82 -8.38
C ARG A 28 3.05 12.58 -8.21
N SER A 29 1.95 11.87 -7.97
CA SER A 29 0.60 12.44 -7.91
C SER A 29 -0.20 11.87 -6.74
N GLU A 30 -1.12 12.67 -6.21
CA GLU A 30 -2.02 12.24 -5.14
C GLU A 30 -2.94 11.10 -5.60
N ALA A 31 -3.47 11.21 -6.81
CA ALA A 31 -4.39 10.24 -7.39
C ALA A 31 -3.76 8.84 -7.45
N GLU A 32 -2.49 8.74 -7.87
CA GLU A 32 -1.74 7.48 -7.89
C GLU A 32 -1.54 6.92 -6.47
N ALA A 33 -1.13 7.77 -5.52
CA ALA A 33 -0.96 7.35 -4.13
C ALA A 33 -2.26 6.81 -3.51
N ARG A 34 -3.38 7.48 -3.77
CA ARG A 34 -4.71 7.05 -3.31
C ARG A 34 -5.16 5.75 -3.99
N ALA A 35 -4.98 5.62 -5.31
CA ALA A 35 -5.33 4.40 -6.05
C ALA A 35 -4.52 3.18 -5.57
N PHE A 36 -3.23 3.39 -5.25
CA PHE A 36 -2.39 2.37 -4.64
C PHE A 36 -2.91 1.93 -3.27
N VAL A 37 -3.30 2.88 -2.40
CA VAL A 37 -3.89 2.57 -1.09
C VAL A 37 -5.19 1.79 -1.22
N THR A 38 -6.08 2.16 -2.14
CA THR A 38 -7.33 1.43 -2.39
C THR A 38 -7.05 -0.02 -2.80
N THR A 39 -6.12 -0.23 -3.73
CA THR A 39 -5.71 -1.57 -4.17
C THR A 39 -5.12 -2.37 -3.02
N LEU A 40 -4.27 -1.74 -2.21
CA LEU A 40 -3.64 -2.37 -1.05
C LEU A 40 -4.69 -2.78 -0.01
N GLN A 41 -5.62 -1.89 0.34
CA GLN A 41 -6.70 -2.19 1.28
C GLN A 41 -7.58 -3.33 0.80
N ALA A 42 -7.98 -3.31 -0.49
CA ALA A 42 -8.77 -4.38 -1.09
C ALA A 42 -8.05 -5.74 -1.00
N ARG A 43 -6.73 -5.77 -1.26
CA ARG A 43 -5.92 -6.97 -1.10
C ARG A 43 -5.83 -7.41 0.35
N LEU A 44 -5.66 -6.51 1.31
CA LEU A 44 -5.58 -6.86 2.72
C LEU A 44 -6.91 -7.39 3.28
N GLN A 45 -8.03 -6.87 2.79
CA GLN A 45 -9.38 -7.29 3.19
C GLN A 45 -9.88 -8.52 2.42
N ALA A 46 -9.24 -8.86 1.30
CA ALA A 46 -9.62 -10.03 0.53
C ALA A 46 -9.58 -11.28 1.43
N PRO A 47 -10.56 -12.19 1.30
CA PRO A 47 -10.48 -13.49 1.95
C PRO A 47 -9.29 -14.25 1.36
N HIS A 48 -8.17 -14.25 2.08
CA HIS A 48 -6.99 -15.02 1.72
C HIS A 48 -7.28 -16.49 2.04
N ILE A 49 -7.60 -17.27 1.02
CA ILE A 49 -7.67 -18.72 1.14
C ILE A 49 -6.24 -19.20 1.42
N PHE A 50 -6.01 -19.64 2.65
CA PHE A 50 -4.78 -20.37 2.96
C PHE A 50 -4.80 -21.67 2.15
N PRO A 51 -3.70 -22.03 1.47
CA PRO A 51 -3.63 -23.33 0.83
C PRO A 51 -3.87 -24.40 1.90
N GLU A 52 -4.86 -25.26 1.65
CA GLU A 52 -5.14 -26.43 2.47
C GLU A 52 -3.83 -27.21 2.65
N GLN A 53 -3.37 -27.28 3.90
CA GLN A 53 -2.13 -27.94 4.26
C GLN A 53 -2.32 -29.41 3.94
N ARG A 54 -1.88 -29.84 2.75
CA ARG A 54 -1.98 -31.22 2.29
C ARG A 54 -1.23 -32.06 3.31
N ALA A 55 -1.97 -32.73 4.19
CA ALA A 55 -1.42 -33.68 5.14
C ALA A 55 -0.71 -34.75 4.32
N VAL A 56 0.61 -34.69 4.30
CA VAL A 56 1.45 -35.78 3.83
C VAL A 56 1.35 -36.88 4.88
N GLY A 57 0.59 -37.92 4.55
CA GLY A 57 0.59 -39.18 5.27
C GLY A 57 1.84 -40.00 4.98
#